data_AF-A0A348NVI8-F1
#
_entry.id   AF-A0A348NVI8-F1
#
_cell.length_a   1.000
_cell.length_b   1.000
_cell.length_c   1.000
_cell.angle_alpha   90.00
_cell.angle_beta   90.00
_cell.angle_gamma   90.00
#
_symmetry.space_group_name_H-M   'P 1'
#
loop_
_entity.id
_entity.type
_entity.pdbx_description
1 polymer ?
#
loop_
_entity_poly.entity_id
_entity_poly.type
_entity_poly.pdbx_seq_one_letter_code
_entity_poly.pdbx_strand_id
1 'polypeptide(L)' 'MERSKPDFKIFIPLGIVFIGAGVVFLRNSSGTGIALIAVGLSWVAIGYAKSKKRKDGEKK' A
#
# COMPACT_ATOMS: atom_id res chain seq x y z
N MET A 1 -7.88 -6.18 -26.36
CA MET A 1 -7.67 -6.54 -24.95
C MET A 1 -7.72 -5.26 -24.14
N GLU A 2 -8.87 -4.94 -23.53
CA GLU A 2 -8.97 -3.83 -22.58
C GLU A 2 -7.92 -4.03 -21.49
N ARG A 3 -6.95 -3.13 -21.38
CA ARG A 3 -6.07 -3.07 -20.21
C ARG A 3 -6.96 -2.72 -19.03
N SER A 4 -7.43 -3.73 -18.30
CA SER A 4 -8.02 -3.56 -16.97
C SER A 4 -7.04 -2.73 -16.16
N LYS A 5 -7.33 -1.43 -16.04
CA LYS A 5 -6.51 -0.48 -15.29
C LYS A 5 -6.35 -1.10 -13.90
N PRO A 6 -5.12 -1.37 -13.42
CA PRO A 6 -4.94 -2.05 -12.15
C PRO A 6 -5.68 -1.28 -11.07
N ASP A 7 -6.48 -1.97 -10.25
CA ASP A 7 -7.25 -1.32 -9.21
C ASP A 7 -6.30 -0.90 -8.08
N PHE A 8 -5.66 0.24 -8.26
CA PHE A 8 -4.71 0.81 -7.30
C PHE A 8 -5.35 1.10 -5.93
N LYS A 9 -6.68 1.05 -5.85
CA LYS A 9 -7.43 1.08 -4.59
C LYS A 9 -7.15 -0.13 -3.69
N ILE A 10 -6.79 -1.30 -4.24
CA ILE A 10 -6.44 -2.51 -3.48
C ILE A 10 -5.11 -2.35 -2.73
N PHE A 11 -4.23 -1.47 -3.17
CA PHE A 11 -2.91 -1.28 -2.56
C PHE A 11 -3.00 -0.66 -1.15
N ILE A 12 -4.05 0.12 -0.88
CA ILE A 12 -4.27 0.74 0.43
C ILE A 12 -4.63 -0.30 1.51
N PRO A 13 -5.70 -1.13 1.36
CA PRO A 13 -6.02 -2.16 2.33
C PRO A 13 -4.91 -3.21 2.44
N LEU A 14 -4.23 -3.54 1.34
CA LEU A 14 -3.07 -4.45 1.38
C LEU A 14 -1.95 -3.88 2.27
N GLY A 15 -1.60 -2.61 2.08
CA GLY A 15 -0.57 -1.95 2.88
C GLY A 15 -0.92 -1.86 4.37
N ILE A 16 -2.19 -1.63 4.71
CA ILE A 16 -2.66 -1.63 6.11
C ILE A 16 -2.51 -3.01 6.75
N VAL A 17 -2.81 -4.10 6.02
CA VAL A 17 -2.62 -5.48 6.52
C VAL A 17 -1.13 -5.74 6.81
N PHE A 18 -0.24 -5.31 5.92
CA PHE A 18 1.21 -5.44 6.13
C PHE A 18 1.72 -4.64 7.35
N ILE A 19 1.19 -3.43 7.58
CA ILE A 19 1.51 -2.65 8.78
C ILE A 19 1.03 -3.38 10.03
N GLY A 20 -0.21 -3.88 10.05
CA GLY A 20 -0.74 -4.65 11.18
C GLY A 20 0.09 -5.89 11.48
N ALA A 21 0.45 -6.66 10.45
CA ALA A 21 1.33 -7.83 10.60
C ALA A 21 2.71 -7.45 11.14
N GLY A 22 3.30 -6.35 10.66
CA GLY A 22 4.58 -5.85 11.15
C GLY A 22 4.53 -5.37 12.61
N VAL A 23 3.42 -4.77 13.04
CA VAL A 23 3.21 -4.38 14.45
C VAL A 23 3.12 -5.61 15.35
N VAL A 24 2.46 -6.68 14.92
CA VAL A 24 2.44 -7.95 15.67
C VAL A 24 3.84 -8.57 15.73
N PHE A 25 4.58 -8.52 14.61
CA PHE A 25 5.92 -9.08 14.52
C PHE A 25 7.00 -8.31 15.28
N LEU A 26 6.80 -7.01 15.54
CA LEU A 26 7.70 -6.20 16.38
C LEU A 26 7.98 -6.86 17.74
N ARG A 27 7.01 -7.60 18.28
CA ARG A 27 7.14 -8.29 19.56
C ARG A 27 8.06 -9.53 19.51
N ASN A 28 8.21 -10.14 18.33
CA ASN A 28 8.98 -11.37 18.15
C ASN A 28 10.34 -11.12 17.49
N SER A 29 10.40 -10.18 16.55
CA SER A 29 11.61 -9.77 15.86
C SER A 29 11.47 -8.33 15.41
N SER A 30 12.09 -7.41 16.15
CA SER A 30 11.97 -5.97 15.91
C SER A 30 12.40 -5.58 14.49
N GLY A 31 13.46 -6.21 13.96
CA GLY A 31 13.95 -5.95 12.60
C GLY A 31 12.95 -6.37 11.53
N THR A 32 12.35 -7.55 11.66
CA THR A 32 11.34 -8.05 10.72
C THR A 32 10.05 -7.23 10.80
N GLY A 33 9.63 -6.83 12.00
CA GLY A 33 8.46 -5.97 12.20
C GLY A 33 8.60 -4.60 11.52
N ILE A 34 9.75 -3.93 11.70
CA ILE A 34 10.03 -2.64 11.06
C ILE A 34 10.05 -2.78 9.54
N ALA A 35 10.67 -3.84 9.01
CA ALA A 35 10.71 -4.09 7.57
C ALA A 35 9.30 -4.24 6.97
N LEU A 36 8.42 -5.01 7.62
CA LEU A 36 7.04 -5.20 7.18
C LEU A 36 6.22 -3.90 7.23
N ILE A 37 6.41 -3.08 8.27
CA ILE A 37 5.76 -1.76 8.38
C ILE A 37 6.24 -0.84 7.25
N ALA A 38 7.55 -0.80 6.97
CA ALA A 38 8.10 0.02 5.88
C ALA A 38 7.56 -0.39 4.51
N VAL A 39 7.45 -1.70 4.25
CA VAL A 39 6.84 -2.25 3.02
C VAL A 39 5.35 -1.86 2.94
N GLY A 40 4.60 -2.01 4.03
CA GLY A 40 3.19 -1.64 4.10
C GLY A 40 2.95 -0.15 3.83
N LEU A 41 3.74 0.74 4.45
CA LEU A 41 3.69 2.18 4.21
C LEU A 41 4.01 2.55 2.75
N SER A 42 4.99 1.87 2.15
CA SER A 42 5.35 2.07 0.74
C SER A 42 4.20 1.69 -0.19
N TRP A 43 3.50 0.61 0.12
CA TRP A 43 2.32 0.15 -0.62
C TRP A 43 1.14 1.12 -0.51
N VAL A 44 0.88 1.64 0.69
CA VAL A 44 -0.13 2.69 0.92
C VAL A 44 0.22 3.97 0.16
N ALA A 45 1.49 4.40 0.20
CA ALA A 45 1.96 5.58 -0.50
C ALA A 45 1.79 5.45 -2.03
N ILE A 46 2.12 4.29 -2.61
CA ILE A 46 1.91 4.00 -4.04
C ILE A 46 0.41 4.01 -4.38
N GLY A 47 -0.41 3.38 -3.54
CA GLY A 47 -1.87 3.38 -3.70
C GLY A 47 -2.43 4.80 -3.71
N TYR A 48 -1.99 5.65 -2.77
CA TYR A 48 -2.43 7.04 -2.68
C TYR A 48 -1.93 7.89 -3.86
N ALA A 49 -0.66 7.77 -4.24
CA ALA A 49 -0.05 8.49 -5.35
C ALA A 49 -0.71 8.15 -6.70
N LYS A 50 -1.01 6.87 -6.96
CA LYS A 50 -1.73 6.46 -8.18
C LYS A 50 -3.21 6.77 -8.16
N SER A 51 -3.86 6.69 -6.99
CA SER A 51 -5.26 7.13 -6.83
C SER A 51 -5.41 8.61 -7.13
N LYS A 52 -4.45 9.44 -6.69
CA LYS A 52 -4.40 10.88 -6.99
C LYS A 52 -4.24 11.16 -8.50
N LYS A 53 -3.29 10.48 -9.17
CA LYS A 53 -3.11 10.62 -10.63
C LYS A 53 -4.35 10.24 -11.45
N ARG A 54 -5.15 9.27 -10.98
CA ARG A 54 -6.42 8.91 -11.64
C ARG A 54 -7.47 10.03 -11.52
N LYS A 55 -7.56 10.71 -10.37
CA LYS A 55 -8.51 11.84 -10.18
C LYS A 55 -8.16 13.08 -11.01
N ASP A 56 -6.87 13.37 -11.22
CA ASP A 56 -6.44 14.51 -12.05
C ASP A 56 -6.61 14.25 -13.55
N GLY A 57 -6.48 13.00 -14.01
CA GLY A 57 -6.70 12.62 -15.41
C GLY A 57 -8.17 12.54 -15.84
N GLU A 58 -9.11 12.55 -14.89
CA GLU A 58 -10.57 12.55 -15.17
C GLU A 58 -11.15 13.97 -15.25
N LYS A 59 -10.35 14.99 -14.91
CA LYS A 59 -10.72 16.42 -14.96
C LYS A 59 -10.16 17.18 -16.16
N LYS A 60 -9.60 16.50 -17.17
CA LYS A 60 -9.05 17.13 -18.37
C LYS A 60 -9.78 16.71 -19.63
#